data_AF-A0A497T079-F1
#
_entry.id   AF-A0A497T079-F1
#
_cell.length_a   1.000
_cell.length_b   1.000
_cell.length_c   1.000
_cell.angle_alpha   90.00
_cell.angle_beta   90.00
_cell.angle_gamma   90.00
#
_symmetry.space_group_name_H-M   'P 1'
#
loop_
_entity.id
_entity.type
_entity.pdbx_description
1 polymer ?
#
loop_
_entity_poly.entity_id
_entity_poly.type
_entity_poly.pdbx_seq_one_letter_code
_entity_poly.pdbx_strand_id
1 'polypeptide(L)' 'MKSAILLKVEVPLGTWLEDAIRDAKKIAEKIGVAEKIGVGVEFDFNDIPMVIFPSSNIEEEVKGYWRELKRRAEEEKKNG' A
#
# COMPACT_ATOMS: atom_id res chain seq x y z
N MET A 1 13.14 2.74 -19.43
CA MET A 1 12.27 2.30 -18.31
C MET A 1 13.17 1.85 -17.17
N LYS A 2 13.04 2.42 -15.97
CA LYS A 2 13.68 1.86 -14.78
C LYS A 2 12.80 0.72 -14.29
N SER A 3 13.32 -0.49 -14.25
CA SER A 3 12.61 -1.65 -13.69
C SER A 3 12.45 -1.47 -12.18
N ALA A 4 11.28 -1.81 -11.65
CA ALA A 4 11.03 -1.83 -10.21
C ALA A 4 10.64 -3.25 -9.78
N ILE A 5 11.11 -3.66 -8.60
CA ILE A 5 10.70 -4.90 -7.95
C ILE A 5 9.54 -4.59 -7.01
N LEU A 6 8.48 -5.40 -7.06
CA LEU A 6 7.40 -5.35 -6.08
C LEU A 6 7.61 -6.49 -5.07
N LEU A 7 7.73 -6.11 -3.80
CA LEU A 7 7.78 -7.05 -2.69
C LEU A 7 6.38 -7.25 -2.16
N LYS A 8 5.86 -8.47 -2.31
CA LYS A 8 4.56 -8.83 -1.76
C LYS A 8 4.70 -9.20 -0.29
N VAL A 9 3.90 -8.57 0.56
CA VAL A 9 3.91 -8.80 2.02
C VAL A 9 2.49 -8.98 2.56
N GLU A 10 2.40 -9.61 3.73
CA GLU A 10 1.15 -9.75 4.47
C GLU A 10 1.11 -8.75 5.62
N VAL A 11 -0.08 -8.18 5.88
CA VAL A 11 -0.30 -7.26 7.01
C VAL A 11 -0.93 -8.03 8.18
N PRO A 12 -0.30 -8.00 9.37
CA PRO A 12 -0.89 -8.62 10.56
C PRO A 12 -2.26 -8.03 10.92
N LEU A 13 -3.12 -8.87 11.50
CA LEU A 13 -4.40 -8.41 12.03
C LEU A 13 -4.20 -7.40 13.17
N GLY A 14 -5.02 -6.35 13.17
CA GLY A 14 -4.94 -5.28 14.17
C GLY A 14 -3.91 -4.19 13.87
N THR A 15 -3.15 -4.29 12.77
CA THR A 15 -2.29 -3.20 12.31
C THR A 15 -3.12 -2.01 11.83
N TRP A 16 -2.73 -0.80 12.22
CA TRP A 16 -3.33 0.44 11.72
C TRP A 16 -2.86 0.74 10.30
N LEU A 17 -3.76 1.25 9.45
CA LEU A 17 -3.48 1.54 8.04
C LEU A 17 -2.24 2.44 7.86
N GLU A 18 -2.15 3.52 8.65
CA GLU A 18 -1.01 4.45 8.58
C GLU A 18 0.31 3.77 8.92
N ASP A 19 0.31 2.87 9.90
CA ASP A 19 1.50 2.12 10.30
C ASP A 19 1.91 1.15 9.19
N ALA A 20 0.96 0.44 8.59
CA ALA A 20 1.22 -0.44 7.44
C ALA A 20 1.86 0.33 6.28
N ILE A 21 1.34 1.50 5.92
CA ILE A 21 1.90 2.36 4.86
C ILE A 21 3.29 2.87 5.23
N ARG A 22 3.48 3.35 6.48
CA ARG A 22 4.78 3.84 6.96
C ARG A 22 5.85 2.76 6.91
N ASP A 23 5.51 1.55 7.35
CA ASP A 23 6.46 0.45 7.39
C ASP A 23 6.74 -0.11 5.99
N ALA A 24 5.73 -0.22 5.12
CA ALA A 24 5.92 -0.54 3.71
C ALA A 24 6.89 0.44 3.02
N LYS A 25 6.72 1.75 3.25
CA LYS A 25 7.62 2.79 2.73
C LYS A 25 9.06 2.62 3.23
N LYS A 26 9.25 2.37 4.54
CA LYS A 26 10.59 2.11 5.12
C LYS A 26 11.25 0.86 4.55
N ILE A 27 10.48 -0.23 4.37
CA ILE A 27 10.96 -1.47 3.76
C ILE A 27 11.42 -1.21 2.33
N ALA A 28 10.59 -0.54 1.53
CA ALA A 28 10.90 -0.19 0.15
C ALA A 28 12.16 0.68 0.04
N GLU A 29 12.30 1.68 0.93
CA GLU A 29 13.48 2.56 0.96
C GLU A 29 14.75 1.79 1.33
N LYS A 30 14.70 1.01 2.41
CA LYS A 30 15.85 0.24 2.90
C LYS A 30 16.39 -0.72 1.84
N ILE A 31 15.49 -1.45 1.17
CA ILE A 31 15.88 -2.42 0.14
C ILE A 31 16.30 -1.71 -1.14
N GLY A 32 15.58 -0.66 -1.56
CA GLY A 32 15.94 0.12 -2.74
C GLY A 32 17.32 0.77 -2.63
N VAL A 33 17.69 1.25 -1.43
CA VAL A 33 19.02 1.81 -1.15
C VAL A 33 20.10 0.72 -1.16
N ALA A 34 19.86 -0.41 -0.51
CA ALA A 34 20.83 -1.51 -0.44
C ALA A 34 21.16 -2.07 -1.83
N GLU A 35 20.14 -2.25 -2.66
CA GLU A 35 20.23 -2.94 -3.96
C GLU A 35 20.40 -1.97 -5.15
N LYS A 36 20.33 -0.64 -4.91
CA LYS A 36 20.37 0.41 -5.95
C LYS A 36 19.33 0.21 -7.07
N ILE A 37 18.14 -0.29 -6.70
CA ILE A 37 17.01 -0.54 -7.61
C ILE A 37 15.74 0.16 -7.12
N GLY A 38 14.76 0.33 -8.01
CA GLY A 38 13.42 0.74 -7.60
C GLY A 38 12.71 -0.42 -6.90
N VAL A 39 12.17 -0.17 -5.71
CA VAL A 39 11.41 -1.16 -4.95
C VAL A 39 10.08 -0.54 -4.53
N GLY A 40 8.99 -1.28 -4.70
CA GLY A 40 7.70 -1.01 -4.09
C GLY A 40 7.28 -2.18 -3.20
N VAL A 41 6.38 -1.93 -2.26
CA VAL A 41 5.80 -2.95 -1.39
C VAL A 41 4.32 -3.07 -1.71
N GLU A 42 3.89 -4.27 -2.03
CA GLU A 42 2.50 -4.62 -2.34
C GLU A 42 1.91 -5.41 -1.18
N PHE A 43 0.72 -5.01 -0.72
CA PHE A 43 -0.03 -5.73 0.32
C PHE A 43 -1.53 -5.49 0.19
N ASP A 44 -2.32 -6.40 0.73
CA ASP A 44 -3.76 -6.23 0.88
C ASP A 44 -4.07 -5.69 2.29
N PHE A 45 -4.91 -4.66 2.37
CA PHE A 45 -5.42 -4.12 3.63
C PHE A 45 -6.94 -4.12 3.59
N ASN A 46 -7.58 -4.99 4.39
CA ASN A 46 -9.03 -5.24 4.34
C ASN A 46 -9.53 -5.47 2.90
N ASP A 47 -8.88 -6.40 2.19
CA ASP A 47 -9.17 -6.77 0.79
C ASP A 47 -8.97 -5.65 -0.24
N ILE A 48 -8.38 -4.51 0.15
CA ILE A 48 -7.99 -3.44 -0.75
C ILE A 48 -6.50 -3.58 -1.07
N PRO A 49 -6.12 -3.85 -2.33
CA PRO A 49 -4.72 -3.94 -2.72
C PRO A 49 -4.07 -2.56 -2.68
N MET A 50 -2.89 -2.48 -2.08
CA MET A 50 -2.10 -1.27 -1.95
C MET A 50 -0.68 -1.50 -2.46
N VAL A 51 -0.10 -0.50 -3.13
CA VAL A 51 1.31 -0.52 -3.58
C VAL A 51 1.97 0.76 -3.11
N ILE A 52 2.97 0.63 -2.24
CA ILE A 52 3.65 1.75 -1.60
C ILE A 52 5.10 1.83 -2.09
N PHE A 53 5.48 2.99 -2.62
CA PHE A 53 6.85 3.29 -3.01
C PHE A 53 7.55 4.21 -2.00
N PRO A 54 8.90 4.29 -2.00
CA PRO A 54 9.63 5.21 -1.14
C PRO A 54 9.19 6.68 -1.31
N SER A 55 8.73 7.05 -2.51
CA SER A 55 8.24 8.39 -2.82
C SER A 55 6.75 8.61 -2.49
N SER A 56 5.99 7.57 -2.11
CA SER A 56 4.56 7.72 -1.80
C SER A 56 4.32 8.70 -0.66
N ASN A 57 3.28 9.53 -0.78
CA ASN A 57 2.83 10.41 0.29
C ASN A 57 1.80 9.69 1.16
N ILE A 58 2.11 9.52 2.45
CA ILE A 58 1.27 8.74 3.39
C ILE A 58 -0.17 9.26 3.44
N GLU A 59 -0.37 10.58 3.51
CA GLU A 59 -1.73 11.15 3.60
C GLU A 59 -2.54 10.90 2.33
N GLU A 60 -1.90 10.93 1.16
CA GLU A 60 -2.55 10.67 -0.12
C GLU A 60 -2.94 9.19 -0.25
N GLU A 61 -2.08 8.28 0.19
CA GLU A 61 -2.34 6.83 0.21
C GLU A 61 -3.50 6.50 1.15
N VAL A 62 -3.52 7.08 2.36
CA VAL A 62 -4.64 6.93 3.31
C VAL A 62 -5.94 7.46 2.73
N LYS A 63 -5.93 8.66 2.11
CA LYS A 63 -7.11 9.21 1.42
C LYS A 63 -7.55 8.32 0.25
N GLY A 64 -6.60 7.75 -0.49
CA GLY A 64 -6.85 6.78 -1.55
C GLY A 64 -7.62 5.57 -1.05
N TYR A 65 -7.10 4.94 0.01
CA TYR A 65 -7.75 3.81 0.68
C TYR A 65 -9.19 4.11 1.09
N TRP A 66 -9.43 5.24 1.79
CA TRP A 66 -10.80 5.58 2.23
C TRP A 66 -11.77 5.84 1.08
N ARG A 67 -11.29 6.42 -0.03
CA ARG A 67 -12.11 6.59 -1.24
C ARG A 67 -12.51 5.25 -1.84
N GLU A 68 -11.58 4.32 -1.92
CA GLU A 68 -11.83 2.98 -2.45
C GLU A 68 -12.77 2.18 -1.55
N LEU A 69 -12.56 2.22 -0.24
CA LEU A 69 -13.45 1.58 0.73
C LEU A 69 -14.89 2.11 0.61
N LYS A 70 -15.04 3.44 0.48
CA LYS A 70 -16.35 4.07 0.26
C LYS A 70 -16.99 3.62 -1.05
N ARG A 71 -16.22 3.58 -2.15
CA ARG A 71 -16.70 3.13 -3.47
C ARG A 71 -17.25 1.70 -3.39
N ARG A 72 -16.51 0.78 -2.76
CA ARG A 72 -16.94 -0.62 -2.59
C ARG A 72 -18.21 -0.75 -1.77
N ALA A 73 -18.31 -0.02 -0.65
CA ALA A 73 -19.50 -0.01 0.18
C ALA A 73 -20.74 0.55 -0.56
N GLU A 74 -20.57 1.48 -1.50
CA GLU A 74 -21.66 1.98 -2.36
C GLU A 74 -22.08 0.98 -3.44
N GLU A 75 -21.15 0.19 -3.96
CA GLU A 75 -21.44 -0.86 -4.96
C GLU A 75 -22.18 -2.05 -4.34
N GLU A 76 -21.78 -2.48 -3.14
CA GLU A 76 -22.48 -3.52 -2.39
C GLU A 76 -23.94 -3.13 -2.12
N LYS A 77 -24.21 -1.87 -1.75
CA LYS A 77 -25.57 -1.37 -1.54
C LYS A 77 -26.43 -1.31 -2.81
N LYS A 78 -25.82 -1.23 -4.00
CA LYS A 78 -26.54 -1.22 -5.28
C LYS A 78 -26.81 -2.62 -5.80
N ASN A 79 -26.01 -3.60 -5.39
CA ASN A 79 -26.03 -4.95 -5.92
C ASN A 79 -26.61 -5.99 -4.94
N GLY A 80 -26.84 -5.62 -3.68
CA GLY A 80 -27.54 -6.41 -2.65
C GLY A 80 -28.97 -5.96 -2.46
#